data_AF-A0A424YUV2-F1
#
_entry.id   AF-A0A424YUV2-F1
#
_cell.length_a   1.000
_cell.length_b   1.000
_cell.length_c   1.000
_cell.angle_alpha   90.00
_cell.angle_beta   90.00
_cell.angle_gamma   90.00
#
_symmetry.space_group_name_H-M   'P 1'
#
loop_
_entity.id
_entity.type
_entity.pdbx_description
1 polymer ?
#
loop_
_entity_poly.entity_id
_entity_poly.type
_entity_poly.pdbx_seq_one_letter_code
_entity_poly.pdbx_strand_id
1 'polypeptide(L)'
;MKLRFLLIIFLACCALCCISATAITVQPATGVPTGDLAPGTRLAIDTTITEFRAGTGTTFPSTDTLQFYTDLDSPKWSISIVQNGVESPRPLTNSRTVRISGFELEYPSGTSGFDLKVRVSL
;
A
#
# COMPACT_ATOMS: atom_id res chain seq x y z
N MET A 1 -6.46 2.55 -47.90
CA MET A 1 -6.32 1.32 -47.07
C MET A 1 -5.09 1.34 -46.15
N LYS A 2 -3.93 1.87 -46.57
CA LYS A 2 -2.67 1.84 -45.78
C LYS A 2 -2.71 2.65 -44.47
N LEU A 3 -3.39 3.81 -44.43
CA LEU A 3 -3.45 4.68 -43.24
C LEU A 3 -4.32 4.10 -42.11
N ARG A 4 -5.47 3.50 -42.45
CA ARG A 4 -6.35 2.84 -41.46
C ARG A 4 -5.69 1.61 -40.84
N PHE A 5 -4.92 0.87 -41.63
CA PHE A 5 -4.15 -0.28 -41.15
C PHE A 5 -3.04 0.14 -40.17
N LEU A 6 -2.33 1.23 -40.48
CA LEU A 6 -1.28 1.78 -39.61
C LEU A 6 -1.85 2.31 -38.28
N LEU A 7 -3.04 2.92 -38.32
CA LEU A 7 -3.73 3.44 -37.12
C LEU A 7 -4.21 2.29 -36.21
N ILE A 8 -4.67 1.17 -36.79
CA ILE A 8 -5.04 -0.03 -36.03
C ILE A 8 -3.81 -0.68 -35.38
N ILE A 9 -2.67 -0.76 -36.08
CA ILE A 9 -1.41 -1.28 -35.53
C ILE A 9 -0.90 -0.39 -34.40
N PHE A 10 -0.98 0.93 -34.55
CA PHE A 10 -0.58 1.88 -33.52
C PHE A 10 -1.48 1.79 -32.28
N LEU A 11 -2.80 1.69 -32.47
CA LEU A 11 -3.76 1.54 -31.37
C LEU A 11 -3.63 0.19 -30.65
N ALA A 12 -3.34 -0.89 -31.38
CA ALA A 12 -3.04 -2.20 -30.80
C ALA A 12 -1.73 -2.16 -30.00
N CYS A 13 -0.69 -1.49 -30.48
CA CYS A 13 0.58 -1.33 -29.77
C CYS A 13 0.40 -0.55 -28.46
N CYS A 14 -0.39 0.54 -28.47
CA CYS A 14 -0.73 1.29 -27.26
C CYS A 14 -1.52 0.44 -26.26
N ALA A 15 -2.40 -0.45 -26.70
CA ALA A 15 -3.14 -1.36 -25.81
C ALA A 15 -2.24 -2.41 -25.15
N LEU A 16 -1.15 -2.84 -25.81
CA LEU A 16 -0.16 -3.75 -25.23
C LEU A 16 0.80 -3.07 -24.23
N CYS A 17 0.91 -1.75 -24.22
CA CYS A 17 1.80 -1.03 -23.28
C CYS A 17 1.20 -0.83 -21.88
N CYS A 18 -0.07 -1.18 -21.65
CA CYS A 18 -0.77 -0.89 -20.39
C CYS A 18 -0.68 -2.00 -19.32
N ILE A 19 0.17 -3.04 -19.47
CA ILE A 19 0.08 -4.26 -18.64
C ILE A 19 0.90 -4.20 -17.34
N SER A 20 1.55 -3.09 -16.99
CA SER A 20 2.15 -2.96 -15.65
C SER A 20 1.08 -2.61 -14.62
N ALA A 21 0.29 -3.59 -14.22
CA ALA A 21 -0.62 -3.47 -13.08
C ALA A 21 0.18 -3.63 -11.78
N THR A 22 0.64 -2.52 -11.19
CA THR A 22 0.99 -2.51 -9.76
C THR A 22 -0.32 -2.62 -8.99
N ALA A 23 -0.45 -3.65 -8.17
CA ALA A 23 -1.58 -3.78 -7.27
C ALA A 23 -1.06 -3.68 -5.83
N ILE A 24 -1.84 -3.02 -4.98
CA ILE A 24 -1.71 -3.02 -3.53
C ILE A 24 -3.13 -3.13 -3.00
N THR A 25 -3.33 -3.97 -1.99
CA THR A 25 -4.66 -4.17 -1.39
C THR A 25 -4.66 -3.69 0.05
N VAL A 26 -5.57 -2.78 0.38
CA VAL A 26 -5.84 -2.39 1.77
C VAL A 26 -6.93 -3.32 2.30
N GLN A 27 -6.63 -4.10 3.34
CA GLN A 27 -7.63 -4.95 3.96
C GLN A 27 -8.67 -4.10 4.71
N PRO A 28 -9.94 -4.53 4.78
CA PRO A 28 -10.95 -3.86 5.57
C PRO A 28 -10.46 -3.62 6.99
N ALA A 29 -10.57 -2.37 7.45
CA ALA A 29 -10.15 -2.03 8.80
C ALA A 29 -11.12 -2.61 9.84
N THR A 30 -10.58 -3.05 10.98
CA THR A 30 -11.35 -3.50 12.14
C THR A 30 -11.31 -2.44 13.24
N GLY A 31 -12.32 -2.40 14.11
CA GLY A 31 -12.41 -1.42 15.18
C GLY A 31 -12.91 -0.03 14.75
N VAL A 32 -13.38 0.10 13.50
CA VAL A 32 -14.04 1.33 13.02
C VAL A 32 -15.40 1.48 13.70
N PRO A 33 -15.66 2.60 14.40
CA PRO A 33 -16.92 2.84 15.08
C PRO A 33 -18.06 3.06 14.06
N THR A 34 -19.27 2.59 14.39
CA THR A 34 -20.45 2.68 13.50
C THR A 34 -21.53 3.66 14.00
N GLY A 35 -21.30 4.33 15.13
CA GLY A 35 -22.24 5.25 15.75
C GLY A 35 -21.55 6.36 16.54
N ASP A 36 -22.33 7.12 17.28
CA ASP A 36 -21.83 8.25 18.06
C ASP A 36 -20.85 7.80 19.13
N LEU A 37 -19.75 8.55 19.24
CA LEU A 37 -18.75 8.34 20.26
C LEU A 37 -18.87 9.42 21.33
N ALA A 38 -18.77 9.01 22.59
CA ALA A 38 -18.59 9.96 23.67
C ALA A 38 -17.22 10.65 23.51
N PRO A 39 -17.11 11.97 23.79
CA PRO A 39 -15.83 12.66 23.82
C PRO A 39 -14.79 11.93 24.68
N GLY A 40 -13.58 11.77 24.17
CA GLY A 40 -12.49 11.07 24.86
C GLY A 40 -12.52 9.54 24.76
N THR A 41 -13.46 8.96 24.00
CA THR A 41 -13.46 7.52 23.71
C THR A 41 -12.16 7.12 23.00
N ARG A 42 -11.46 6.13 23.54
CA ARG A 42 -10.28 5.54 22.90
C ARG A 42 -10.72 4.57 21.83
N LEU A 43 -10.15 4.70 20.65
CA LEU A 43 -10.35 3.78 19.53
C LEU A 43 -9.06 3.00 19.31
N ALA A 44 -9.22 1.77 18.83
CA ALA A 44 -8.14 0.96 18.29
C ALA A 44 -8.59 0.51 16.90
N ILE A 45 -7.90 0.99 15.86
CA ILE A 45 -8.24 0.67 14.48
C ILE A 45 -7.07 -0.09 13.86
N ASP A 46 -7.35 -1.30 13.39
CA ASP A 46 -6.34 -2.15 12.78
C ASP A 46 -6.62 -2.35 11.30
N THR A 47 -5.57 -2.30 10.49
CA THR A 47 -5.63 -2.68 9.08
C THR A 47 -4.30 -3.31 8.66
N THR A 48 -4.33 -4.06 7.57
CA THR A 48 -3.13 -4.59 6.94
C THR A 48 -3.17 -4.27 5.46
N ILE A 49 -2.06 -3.80 4.93
CA ILE A 49 -1.84 -3.67 3.50
C ILE A 49 -1.13 -4.94 3.04
N THR A 50 -1.66 -5.55 2.00
CA THR A 50 -1.18 -6.80 1.42
C THR A 50 -1.06 -6.68 -0.09
N GLU A 51 -0.66 -7.77 -0.74
CA GLU A 51 -0.63 -7.88 -2.20
C GLU A 51 0.23 -6.77 -2.84
N PHE A 52 1.38 -6.44 -2.25
CA PHE A 52 2.37 -5.55 -2.88
C PHE A 52 2.93 -6.23 -4.14
N ARG A 53 2.20 -6.13 -5.25
CA ARG A 53 2.51 -6.76 -6.52
C ARG A 53 3.20 -5.77 -7.43
N ALA A 54 4.33 -6.19 -7.96
CA ALA A 54 5.09 -5.39 -8.89
C ALA A 54 4.49 -5.37 -10.29
N GLY A 55 4.43 -4.19 -10.88
CA GLY A 55 4.35 -4.03 -12.33
C GLY A 55 5.72 -4.12 -13.02
N THR A 56 6.83 -3.89 -12.30
CA THR A 56 8.18 -3.64 -12.86
C THR A 56 9.32 -4.38 -12.17
N GLY A 57 9.05 -5.45 -11.41
CA GLY A 57 10.08 -6.31 -10.79
C GLY A 57 10.42 -6.01 -9.33
N THR A 58 9.86 -4.94 -8.75
CA THR A 58 9.95 -4.64 -7.31
C THR A 58 8.56 -4.42 -6.68
N THR A 59 8.40 -4.79 -5.40
CA THR A 59 7.12 -4.77 -4.69
C THR A 59 6.52 -3.38 -4.52
N PHE A 60 7.36 -2.34 -4.46
CA PHE A 60 6.95 -0.95 -4.35
C PHE A 60 8.06 -0.05 -4.95
N PRO A 61 7.75 1.03 -5.68
CA PRO A 61 8.77 1.91 -6.22
C PRO A 61 9.50 2.69 -5.13
N SER A 62 10.84 2.75 -5.16
CA SER A 62 11.61 3.52 -4.14
C SER A 62 11.33 5.02 -4.13
N THR A 63 10.90 5.58 -5.27
CA THR A 63 10.56 6.99 -5.40
C THR A 63 9.23 7.37 -4.74
N ASP A 64 8.40 6.38 -4.44
CA ASP A 64 7.05 6.60 -3.94
C ASP A 64 7.02 6.61 -2.41
N THR A 65 5.88 6.94 -1.83
CA THR A 65 5.70 6.99 -0.38
C THR A 65 4.33 6.43 -0.02
N LEU A 66 4.31 5.50 0.93
CA LEU A 66 3.08 5.02 1.54
C LEU A 66 2.75 5.91 2.75
N GLN A 67 1.55 6.50 2.74
CA GLN A 67 1.13 7.46 3.76
C GLN A 67 -0.16 6.99 4.44
N PHE A 68 -0.19 7.09 5.77
CA PHE A 68 -1.40 6.97 6.57
C PHE A 68 -1.70 8.30 7.24
N TYR A 69 -2.96 8.67 7.28
CA TYR A 69 -3.41 9.88 7.95
C TYR A 69 -4.65 9.62 8.78
N THR A 70 -4.87 10.47 9.77
CA THR A 70 -6.04 10.44 10.63
C THR A 70 -6.36 11.83 11.16
N ASP A 71 -7.63 12.08 11.40
CA ASP A 71 -8.14 13.30 12.01
C ASP A 71 -8.30 13.20 13.53
N LEU A 72 -7.87 12.09 14.14
CA LEU A 72 -7.83 11.98 15.60
C LEU A 72 -6.93 13.06 16.23
N ASP A 73 -7.33 13.55 17.39
CA ASP A 73 -6.58 14.59 18.11
C ASP A 73 -5.31 14.07 18.79
N SER A 74 -5.31 12.82 19.22
CA SER A 74 -4.16 12.19 19.89
C SER A 74 -3.88 10.80 19.31
N PRO A 75 -3.50 10.72 18.02
CA PRO A 75 -3.26 9.45 17.34
C PRO A 75 -1.97 8.80 17.83
N LYS A 76 -1.97 7.47 17.91
CA LYS A 76 -0.79 6.68 18.29
C LYS A 76 -0.64 5.50 17.34
N TRP A 77 0.28 5.63 16.39
CA TRP A 77 0.52 4.60 15.39
C TRP A 77 1.50 3.54 15.89
N SER A 78 1.16 2.29 15.64
CA SER A 78 2.05 1.12 15.68
C SER A 78 2.07 0.50 14.28
N ILE A 79 3.24 0.49 13.65
CA ILE A 79 3.42 0.02 12.28
C ILE A 79 4.48 -1.07 12.27
N SER A 80 4.20 -2.17 11.57
CA SER A 80 5.17 -3.22 11.32
C SER A 80 5.23 -3.57 9.83
N ILE A 81 6.44 -3.65 9.30
CA ILE A 81 6.68 -4.20 7.96
C ILE A 81 6.94 -5.69 8.14
N VAL A 82 6.18 -6.54 7.45
CA VAL A 82 6.29 -7.99 7.52
C VAL A 82 6.80 -8.50 6.18
N GLN A 83 7.98 -9.12 6.19
CA GLN A 83 8.64 -9.67 5.01
C GLN A 83 8.76 -11.17 5.16
N ASN A 84 8.07 -11.94 4.30
CA ASN A 84 8.04 -13.40 4.34
C ASN A 84 7.73 -13.94 5.76
N GLY A 85 6.83 -13.27 6.48
CA GLY A 85 6.46 -13.62 7.86
C GLY A 85 7.39 -13.08 8.97
N VAL A 86 8.54 -12.49 8.63
CA VAL A 86 9.43 -11.83 9.59
C VAL A 86 8.95 -10.41 9.85
N GLU A 87 8.64 -10.10 11.10
CA GLU A 87 8.10 -8.80 11.51
C GLU A 87 9.22 -7.83 11.91
N SER A 88 9.19 -6.63 11.32
CA SER A 88 10.07 -5.50 11.66
C SER A 88 9.22 -4.34 12.18
N PRO A 89 9.00 -4.26 13.51
CA PRO A 89 8.20 -3.19 14.11
C PRO A 89 8.97 -1.87 14.04
N ARG A 90 8.24 -0.79 13.73
CA ARG A 90 8.76 0.58 13.78
C ARG A 90 8.47 1.21 15.15
N PRO A 91 9.24 2.23 15.57
CA PRO A 91 8.92 3.00 16.77
C PRO A 91 7.51 3.60 16.72
N LEU A 92 6.86 3.63 17.87
CA LEU A 92 5.54 4.27 18.03
C LEU A 92 5.61 5.74 17.61
N THR A 93 4.60 6.20 16.88
CA THR A 93 4.56 7.58 16.37
C THR A 93 3.26 8.27 16.76
N ASN A 94 3.38 9.46 17.34
CA ASN A 94 2.25 10.29 17.76
C ASN A 94 2.08 11.48 16.81
N SER A 95 1.61 11.22 15.59
CA SER A 95 1.43 12.23 14.54
C SER A 95 0.14 11.97 13.78
N ARG A 96 -0.55 13.02 13.31
CA ARG A 96 -1.72 12.87 12.42
C ARG A 96 -1.39 12.21 11.09
N THR A 97 -0.11 12.19 10.71
CA THR A 97 0.34 11.57 9.47
C THR A 97 1.65 10.82 9.71
N VAL A 98 1.71 9.61 9.17
CA VAL A 98 2.89 8.74 9.20
C VAL A 98 3.19 8.28 7.79
N ARG A 99 4.48 8.20 7.47
CA ARG A 99 4.99 7.89 6.13
C ARG A 99 5.99 6.75 6.21
N ILE A 100 5.95 5.91 5.19
CA ILE A 100 6.93 4.85 4.95
C ILE A 100 7.51 5.13 3.56
N SER A 101 8.83 5.28 3.50
CA SER A 101 9.50 5.52 2.22
C SER A 101 9.36 4.27 1.35
N GLY A 102 9.19 4.45 0.04
CA GLY A 102 9.21 3.35 -0.90
C GLY A 102 10.51 2.55 -0.84
N PHE A 103 11.64 3.17 -0.47
CA PHE A 103 12.90 2.47 -0.23
C PHE A 103 12.79 1.36 0.83
N GLU A 104 11.96 1.56 1.86
CA GLU A 104 11.72 0.54 2.91
C GLU A 104 10.79 -0.59 2.43
N LEU A 105 10.11 -0.40 1.29
CA LEU A 105 9.10 -1.31 0.74
C LEU A 105 9.52 -1.91 -0.61
N GLU A 106 10.68 -1.48 -1.13
CA GLU A 106 11.21 -1.91 -2.41
C GLU A 106 11.99 -3.22 -2.24
N TYR A 107 11.35 -4.33 -2.56
CA TYR A 107 11.95 -5.64 -2.57
C TYR A 107 11.82 -6.30 -3.94
N PRO A 108 12.78 -7.15 -4.36
CA PRO A 108 12.64 -7.93 -5.58
C PRO A 108 11.38 -8.81 -5.54
N SER A 109 10.48 -8.62 -6.48
CA SER A 109 9.18 -9.32 -6.54
C SER A 109 9.15 -10.45 -7.56
N GLY A 110 10.28 -10.73 -8.22
CA GLY A 110 10.38 -11.71 -9.31
C GLY A 110 10.32 -13.17 -8.86
N THR A 111 10.35 -13.42 -7.55
CA THR A 111 10.32 -14.77 -6.98
C THR A 111 8.90 -15.12 -6.55
N SER A 112 8.34 -16.18 -7.13
CA SER A 112 7.08 -16.76 -6.67
C SER A 112 7.18 -17.10 -5.18
N GLY A 113 6.36 -16.45 -4.35
CA GLY A 113 6.31 -16.67 -2.90
C GLY A 113 6.88 -15.54 -2.04
N PHE A 114 7.39 -14.45 -2.64
CA PHE A 114 7.71 -13.25 -1.87
C PHE A 114 6.42 -12.58 -1.36
N ASP A 115 6.32 -12.39 -0.04
CA ASP A 115 5.17 -11.80 0.65
C ASP A 115 5.62 -10.58 1.46
N LEU A 116 5.11 -9.41 1.08
CA LEU A 116 5.28 -8.17 1.81
C LEU A 116 3.93 -7.71 2.35
N LYS A 117 3.88 -7.35 3.64
CA LYS A 117 2.71 -6.77 4.29
C LYS A 117 3.11 -5.60 5.15
N VAL A 118 2.20 -4.65 5.31
CA VAL A 118 2.33 -3.56 6.29
C VAL A 118 1.15 -3.66 7.24
N ARG A 119 1.43 -4.01 8.50
CA ARG A 119 0.43 -4.01 9.58
C ARG A 119 0.40 -2.64 10.23
N VAL A 120 -0.81 -2.15 10.50
CA VAL A 120 -1.04 -0.82 11.06
C VAL A 120 -2.09 -0.93 12.14
N SER A 121 -1.75 -0.40 13.31
CA SER A 121 -2.67 -0.16 14.41
C SER A 121 -2.62 1.32 14.77
N LEU A 122 -3.79 1.94 14.90
CA LEU A 122 -3.98 3.34 15.30
C LEU A 122 -4.76 3.43 16.61
#